data_AF-A0A815VCL2-F1
#
_entry.id   AF-A0A815VCL2-F1
#
_cell.length_a   1.000
_cell.length_b   1.000
_cell.length_c   1.000
_cell.angle_alpha   90.00
_cell.angle_beta   90.00
_cell.angle_gamma   90.00
#
_symmetry.space_group_name_H-M   'P 1'
#
loop_
_entity.id
_entity.type
_entity.pdbx_description
1 polymer ?
#
loop_
_entity_poly.entity_id
_entity_poly.type
_entity_poly.pdbx_seq_one_letter_code
_entity_poly.pdbx_strand_id
1 'polypeptide(L)'
;MDYVDDLTAMFDNQNDLLLRLTKDIAEYLQVKGDIYIDYGDAPKAKMCYIWAKKLMLRMREPDGQTLDDLDKKIINARRYRTLNDTTGINKRCPPLFPQTQLKDKQVRGA
;
A
#
# COMPACT_ATOMS: atom_id res chain seq x y z
N MET A 1 3.89 40.04 -13.89
CA MET A 1 3.77 38.61 -13.57
C MET A 1 4.97 37.95 -14.20
N ASP A 2 5.91 37.54 -13.36
CA ASP A 2 7.21 37.05 -13.79
C ASP A 2 7.08 35.58 -14.19
N TYR A 3 7.65 35.18 -15.33
CA TYR A 3 7.56 33.81 -15.86
C TYR A 3 8.08 32.76 -14.84
N VAL A 4 8.96 33.20 -13.94
CA VAL A 4 9.50 32.40 -12.83
C VAL A 4 8.43 32.10 -11.76
N ASP A 5 7.51 33.03 -11.48
CA ASP A 5 6.44 32.83 -10.48
C ASP A 5 5.45 31.76 -10.96
N ASP A 6 5.07 31.81 -12.24
CA ASP A 6 4.15 30.85 -12.84
C ASP A 6 4.76 29.43 -12.87
N LEU A 7 6.05 29.30 -13.20
CA LEU A 7 6.76 28.02 -13.16
C LEU A 7 6.84 27.47 -11.73
N THR A 8 7.11 28.31 -10.75
CA THR A 8 7.19 27.90 -9.34
C THR A 8 5.84 27.37 -8.86
N ALA A 9 4.75 28.08 -9.17
CA ALA A 9 3.39 27.62 -8.85
C ALA A 9 3.01 26.29 -9.54
N MET A 10 3.48 26.06 -10.77
CA MET A 10 3.26 24.77 -11.45
C MET A 10 4.01 23.62 -10.77
N PHE A 11 5.26 23.84 -10.35
CA PHE A 11 6.04 22.82 -9.64
C PHE A 11 5.48 22.52 -8.25
N ASP A 12 5.04 23.53 -7.51
CA ASP A 12 4.42 23.35 -6.20
C ASP A 12 3.13 22.52 -6.31
N ASN A 13 2.27 22.82 -7.29
CA ASN A 13 1.06 22.03 -7.56
C ASN A 13 1.36 20.56 -7.93
N GLN A 14 2.43 20.31 -8.70
CA GLN A 14 2.84 18.94 -9.04
C GLN A 14 3.35 18.17 -7.83
N ASN A 15 4.09 18.85 -6.94
CA ASN A 15 4.58 18.27 -5.68
C ASN A 15 3.41 17.89 -4.76
N ASP A 16 2.38 18.75 -4.67
CA ASP A 16 1.17 18.48 -3.89
C ASP A 16 0.40 17.27 -4.42
N LEU A 17 0.27 17.13 -5.74
CA LEU A 17 -0.38 15.97 -6.36
C LEU A 17 0.39 14.68 -6.06
N LEU A 18 1.72 14.70 -6.22
CA LEU A 18 2.56 13.54 -5.94
C LEU A 18 2.51 13.14 -4.45
N LEU A 19 2.48 14.13 -3.56
CA LEU A 19 2.35 13.92 -2.13
C LEU A 19 1.00 13.27 -1.79
N ARG A 20 -0.10 13.78 -2.36
CA ARG A 20 -1.45 13.23 -2.17
C ARG A 20 -1.56 11.80 -2.68
N LEU A 21 -1.07 11.52 -3.90
CA LEU A 21 -1.08 10.16 -4.45
C LEU A 21 -0.23 9.21 -3.61
N THR A 22 0.93 9.66 -3.12
CA THR A 22 1.79 8.87 -2.23
C THR A 22 1.05 8.49 -0.96
N LYS A 23 0.30 9.43 -0.37
CA LYS A 23 -0.53 9.20 0.81
C LYS A 23 -1.66 8.20 0.53
N ASP A 24 -2.43 8.40 -0.54
CA ASP A 24 -3.54 7.53 -0.91
C ASP A 24 -3.07 6.08 -1.15
N ILE A 25 -1.92 5.88 -1.80
CA ILE A 25 -1.34 4.54 -2.02
C ILE A 25 -0.93 3.89 -0.69
N ALA A 26 -0.34 4.66 0.22
CA ALA A 26 0.07 4.15 1.53
C ALA A 26 -1.13 3.74 2.40
N GLU A 27 -2.20 4.54 2.41
CA GLU A 27 -3.46 4.20 3.08
C GLU A 27 -4.10 2.94 2.48
N TYR A 28 -4.16 2.85 1.15
CA TYR A 28 -4.62 1.65 0.46
C TYR A 28 -3.83 0.39 0.86
N LEU A 29 -2.50 0.50 0.91
CA LEU A 29 -1.63 -0.59 1.35
C LEU A 29 -1.89 -0.97 2.81
N GLN A 30 -2.15 -0.01 3.69
CA GLN A 30 -2.50 -0.29 5.08
C GLN A 30 -3.80 -1.08 5.18
N VAL A 31 -4.86 -0.65 4.49
CA VAL A 31 -6.15 -1.36 4.43
C VAL A 31 -5.99 -2.76 3.85
N LYS A 32 -5.21 -2.92 2.77
CA LYS A 32 -4.87 -4.24 2.22
C LYS A 32 -4.16 -5.13 3.23
N GLY A 33 -3.26 -4.56 4.02
CA GLY A 33 -2.56 -5.28 5.09
C GLY A 33 -3.53 -5.80 6.15
N ASP A 34 -4.49 -4.97 6.57
CA ASP A 34 -5.52 -5.33 7.54
C ASP A 34 -6.40 -6.48 7.01
N ILE A 35 -6.82 -6.40 5.74
CA ILE A 35 -7.52 -7.49 5.06
C ILE A 35 -6.68 -8.78 5.08
N TYR A 36 -5.37 -8.70 4.80
CA TYR A 36 -4.53 -9.90 4.86
C TYR A 36 -4.43 -10.52 6.24
N ILE A 37 -4.46 -9.72 7.31
CA ILE A 37 -4.54 -10.23 8.68
C ILE A 37 -5.85 -10.98 8.90
N ASP A 38 -6.99 -10.42 8.49
CA ASP A 38 -8.31 -11.04 8.64
C ASP A 38 -8.43 -12.38 7.90
N TYR A 39 -7.69 -12.52 6.79
CA TYR A 39 -7.61 -13.75 6.01
C TYR A 39 -6.51 -14.71 6.48
N GLY A 40 -5.68 -14.31 7.45
CA GLY A 40 -4.60 -15.11 8.01
C GLY A 40 -3.30 -15.12 7.21
N ASP A 41 -3.16 -14.30 6.17
CA ASP A 41 -1.93 -14.17 5.37
C ASP A 41 -1.01 -13.11 5.97
N ALA A 42 -0.48 -13.43 7.15
CA ALA A 42 0.44 -12.58 7.89
C ALA A 42 1.69 -12.15 7.07
N PRO A 43 2.30 -13.01 6.22
CA PRO A 43 3.39 -12.58 5.34
C PRO A 43 3.00 -11.47 4.37
N LYS A 44 1.85 -11.58 3.68
CA LYS A 44 1.39 -10.53 2.77
C LYS A 44 0.99 -9.26 3.52
N ALA A 45 0.33 -9.39 4.66
CA ALA A 45 -0.01 -8.25 5.52
C ALA A 45 1.25 -7.44 5.90
N LYS A 46 2.30 -8.14 6.35
CA LYS A 46 3.58 -7.51 6.69
C LYS A 46 4.18 -6.75 5.51
N MET A 47 4.15 -7.34 4.31
CA MET A 47 4.67 -6.67 3.12
C MET A 47 3.88 -5.40 2.81
N CYS A 48 2.55 -5.44 2.90
CA CYS A 48 1.69 -4.28 2.75
C CYS A 48 2.08 -3.14 3.72
N TYR A 49 2.22 -3.43 5.01
CA TYR A 49 2.59 -2.41 6.00
C TYR A 49 4.00 -1.85 5.79
N ILE A 50 4.97 -2.69 5.38
CA ILE A 50 6.32 -2.23 5.04
C ILE A 50 6.30 -1.26 3.86
N TRP A 51 5.55 -1.57 2.81
CA TRP A 51 5.43 -0.69 1.66
C TRP A 51 4.71 0.62 2.00
N ALA A 52 3.63 0.56 2.78
CA ALA A 52 2.96 1.75 3.30
C ALA A 52 3.92 2.65 4.08
N LYS A 53 4.72 2.06 4.99
CA LYS A 53 5.72 2.79 5.78
C LYS A 53 6.79 3.44 4.90
N LYS A 54 7.29 2.72 3.88
CA LYS A 54 8.29 3.26 2.95
C LYS A 54 7.78 4.48 2.17
N LEU A 55 6.50 4.48 1.80
CA LEU A 55 5.89 5.61 1.10
C LEU A 55 5.73 6.81 2.04
N MET A 56 5.25 6.58 3.26
CA MET A 56 5.10 7.61 4.29
C MET A 56 6.45 8.27 4.63
N LEU A 57 7.54 7.49 4.75
CA LEU A 57 8.89 8.02 5.00
C LEU A 57 9.45 8.89 3.87
N ARG A 58 8.91 8.80 2.64
CA ARG A 58 9.33 9.65 1.52
C ARG A 58 8.61 10.99 1.49
N MET A 59 7.59 11.18 2.31
CA MET A 59 6.89 12.44 2.45
C MET A 59 7.79 13.44 3.20
N ARG A 60 7.72 14.72 2.82
CA ARG A 60 8.56 15.79 3.38
C ARG A 60 8.33 15.96 4.89
N GLU A 61 7.10 15.73 5.33
CA GLU A 61 6.68 15.73 6.73
C GLU A 61 5.92 14.43 7.01
N PRO A 62 6.63 13.35 7.34
CA PRO A 62 5.98 12.10 7.69
C PRO A 62 5.25 12.26 9.02
N ASP A 63 3.99 11.84 9.07
CA ASP A 63 3.25 11.77 10.33
C ASP A 63 3.84 10.66 11.22
N GLY A 64 4.53 11.07 12.29
CA GLY A 64 5.20 10.18 13.23
C GLY A 64 4.24 9.20 13.90
N GLN A 65 3.00 9.62 14.19
CA GLN A 65 2.00 8.75 14.81
C GLN A 65 1.59 7.61 13.86
N THR A 66 1.39 7.94 12.58
CA THR A 66 1.09 6.96 11.53
C THR A 66 2.25 5.98 11.31
N LEU A 67 3.50 6.44 11.40
CA LEU A 67 4.67 5.56 11.29
C LEU A 67 4.77 4.56 12.45
N ASP A 68 4.56 5.03 13.69
CA ASP A 68 4.57 4.18 14.88
C ASP A 68 3.47 3.11 14.84
N ASP A 69 2.28 3.48 14.36
CA ASP A 69 1.17 2.55 14.21
C ASP A 69 1.44 1.49 13.13
N LEU A 70 2.09 1.87 12.03
CA LEU A 70 2.57 0.91 11.03
C LEU A 70 3.63 -0.03 11.60
N ASP A 71 4.53 0.44 12.46
CA ASP A 71 5.52 -0.41 13.13
C ASP A 71 4.86 -1.42 14.07
N LYS A 72 3.87 -1.00 14.86
CA LYS A 72 3.07 -1.92 15.69
C LYS A 72 2.40 -2.98 14.82
N LYS A 73 1.79 -2.59 13.69
CA LYS A 73 1.16 -3.52 12.74
C LYS A 73 2.18 -4.50 12.12
N ILE A 74 3.38 -4.04 11.75
CA ILE A 74 4.47 -4.90 11.24
C ILE A 74 4.91 -5.92 12.29
N ILE A 75 5.06 -5.51 13.55
CA ILE A 75 5.45 -6.39 14.65
C ILE A 75 4.34 -7.41 14.93
N ASN A 76 3.08 -6.98 14.97
CA ASN A 76 1.94 -7.86 15.20
C ASN A 76 1.77 -8.88 14.08
N ALA A 77 1.94 -8.49 12.81
CA ALA A 77 1.93 -9.42 11.68
C ALA A 77 3.01 -10.52 11.82
N ARG A 78 4.19 -10.23 12.41
CA ARG A 78 5.19 -11.28 12.67
C ARG A 78 4.67 -12.32 13.68
N ARG A 79 3.89 -11.91 14.68
CA ARG A 79 3.31 -12.79 15.71
C ARG A 79 2.16 -13.65 15.17
N TYR A 80 1.40 -13.17 14.18
CA TYR A 80 0.36 -13.99 13.53
C TYR A 80 0.92 -15.19 12.76
N ARG A 81 2.15 -15.10 12.24
CA ARG A 81 2.81 -16.23 11.56
C ARG A 81 2.92 -17.46 12.47
N THR A 82 3.28 -17.26 13.74
CA THR A 82 3.46 -18.36 14.70
C THR A 82 2.14 -19.01 15.14
N LEU A 83 0.99 -18.34 14.96
CA LEU A 83 -0.33 -18.85 15.33
C LEU A 83 -1.02 -19.60 14.20
N ASN A 84 -0.85 -19.18 12.94
CA ASN A 84 -1.51 -19.84 11.81
C ASN A 84 -0.87 -21.16 11.38
N ASP A 85 0.41 -21.38 11.71
CA ASP A 85 1.06 -22.70 11.55
C ASP A 85 0.39 -23.79 12.40
N THR A 86 -0.45 -23.43 13.38
CA THR A 86 -1.19 -24.39 14.24
C THR A 86 -2.67 -24.55 13.91
N THR A 87 -3.29 -23.67 13.11
CA THR A 87 -4.77 -23.61 12.98
C THR A 87 -5.34 -23.90 11.59
N GLY A 88 -4.52 -24.05 10.55
CA GLY A 88 -4.96 -24.62 9.26
C GLY A 88 -6.15 -23.91 8.58
N ILE A 89 -6.29 -22.59 8.75
CA ILE A 89 -7.40 -21.84 8.17
C ILE A 89 -7.12 -21.54 6.68
N ASN A 90 -7.71 -22.33 5.80
CA ASN A 90 -7.61 -22.17 4.34
C ASN A 90 -8.71 -21.24 3.82
N LYS A 91 -8.56 -19.92 4.01
CA LYS A 91 -9.38 -18.90 3.31
C LYS A 91 -8.60 -18.42 2.09
N ARG A 92 -9.22 -18.43 0.89
CA ARG A 92 -8.61 -17.88 -0.33
C ARG A 92 -8.30 -16.40 -0.13
N CYS A 93 -7.02 -16.07 0.01
CA CYS A 93 -6.56 -14.72 0.22
C CYS A 93 -6.66 -13.90 -1.08
N PRO A 94 -7.14 -12.65 -1.02
CA PRO A 94 -7.23 -11.80 -2.20
C PRO A 94 -5.84 -11.47 -2.78
N PRO A 95 -5.70 -11.25 -4.09
CA PRO A 95 -4.42 -10.89 -4.70
C PRO A 95 -3.95 -9.49 -4.27
N LEU A 96 -2.63 -9.28 -4.27
CA LEU A 96 -1.99 -8.04 -3.77
C LEU A 96 -2.39 -6.83 -4.61
N PHE A 97 -2.50 -7.04 -5.91
CA PHE A 97 -3.05 -6.10 -6.87
C PHE A 97 -4.28 -6.72 -7.53
N PRO A 98 -5.29 -5.91 -7.90
CA PRO A 98 -6.37 -6.41 -8.74
C PRO A 98 -5.75 -6.98 -10.01
N GLN A 99 -6.03 -8.25 -10.31
CA GLN A 99 -5.71 -8.79 -11.63
C GLN A 99 -6.61 -8.04 -12.61
N THR A 100 -6.04 -7.08 -13.32
CA THR A 100 -6.68 -6.55 -14.52
C THR A 100 -6.96 -7.75 -15.41
N GLN A 101 -8.24 -8.08 -15.57
CA GLN A 101 -8.71 -8.96 -16.62
C GLN A 101 -8.41 -8.26 -17.95
N LEU A 102 -7.15 -8.29 -18.38
CA LEU A 102 -6.80 -8.17 -19.77
C LEU A 102 -7.49 -9.37 -20.41
N LYS A 103 -8.74 -9.18 -20.83
CA LYS A 103 -9.41 -10.10 -21.72
C LYS A 103 -8.55 -10.10 -22.96
N ASP A 104 -7.65 -11.08 -23.05
CA ASP A 104 -7.05 -11.47 -24.30
C ASP A 104 -8.24 -11.70 -25.23
N LYS A 105 -8.46 -10.73 -26.13
CA LYS A 105 -9.33 -10.93 -27.27
C LYS A 105 -8.68 -12.05 -28.04
N GLN A 106 -9.17 -13.25 -27.78
CA GLN A 106 -8.95 -14.45 -28.54
C GLN A 106 -9.27 -14.08 -29.99
N VAL A 107 -8.25 -13.73 -30.77
CA VAL A 107 -8.33 -13.67 -32.23
C VAL A 107 -8.48 -15.12 -32.66
N ARG A 108 -9.74 -15.59 -32.67
CA ARG A 108 -10.11 -16.80 -33.38
C ARG A 108 -9.91 -16.51 -34.85
N GLY A 109 -9.22 -17.43 -35.52
CA GLY A 109 -8.85 -17.30 -36.90
C GLY A 109 -10.02 -17.07 -37.84
N ALA A 110 -9.66 -16.47 -38.98
CA ALA A 110 -10.14 -16.81 -40.30
C ALA A 110 -8.96 -16.56 -41.25
#